data_AF-A0A372F597-F1
#
_entry.id   AF-A0A372F597-F1
#
_cell.length_a   1.000
_cell.length_b   1.000
_cell.length_c   1.000
_cell.angle_alpha   90.00
_cell.angle_beta   90.00
_cell.angle_gamma   90.00
#
_symmetry.space_group_name_H-M   'P 1'
#
loop_
_entity.id
_entity.type
_entity.pdbx_description
1 polymer ?
#
loop_
_entity_poly.entity_id
_entity_poly.type
_entity_poly.pdbx_seq_one_letter_code
_entity_poly.pdbx_strand_id
1 'polypeptide(L)'
;MPHDAGQAWQNTIQQIPGKIECELYNQGGEGIAYHDKDSINNGSGKLNPANGTFLNEFRMKEGVDISYTKANDIDNTKYNKVMPEINKFYVGWTENSEWIKYYVNVKETGNYSVGLMYTANGDGLISLDIDGKPVAENLKVVSTFDPNEPVAWRQWHHWNKAESLAEVKLTKGIHTLTLHTVEHGNMNYDYLEFKKR
;
A
#
# COMPACT_ATOMS: atom_id res chain seq x y z
N MET A 1 -5.65 18.05 -14.20
CA MET A 1 -5.55 16.97 -13.21
C MET A 1 -6.97 16.45 -13.01
N PRO A 2 -7.21 15.14 -12.94
CA PRO A 2 -8.51 14.63 -12.49
C PRO A 2 -8.84 15.31 -11.14
N HIS A 3 -10.03 15.88 -10.99
CA HIS A 3 -10.29 16.89 -9.95
C HIS A 3 -10.60 16.34 -8.55
N ASP A 4 -10.55 15.02 -8.33
CA ASP A 4 -11.22 14.40 -7.16
C ASP A 4 -10.31 13.49 -6.30
N ALA A 5 -8.99 13.77 -6.28
CA ALA A 5 -8.01 12.97 -5.55
C ALA A 5 -7.08 13.76 -4.63
N GLY A 6 -7.38 15.04 -4.36
CA GLY A 6 -6.50 15.92 -3.57
C GLY A 6 -5.28 16.42 -4.34
N GLN A 7 -4.13 16.50 -3.67
CA GLN A 7 -2.83 16.96 -4.18
C GLN A 7 -1.82 15.81 -4.17
N ALA A 8 -0.90 15.77 -5.14
CA ALA A 8 0.17 14.78 -5.13
C ALA A 8 1.02 14.93 -3.85
N TRP A 9 1.46 13.82 -3.25
CA TRP A 9 2.33 13.85 -2.06
C TRP A 9 3.56 14.72 -2.32
N GLN A 10 3.69 15.81 -1.55
CA GLN A 10 4.78 16.78 -1.70
C GLN A 10 4.97 17.26 -3.15
N ASN A 11 3.87 17.43 -3.89
CA ASN A 11 3.86 17.79 -5.32
C ASN A 11 4.60 16.81 -6.25
N THR A 12 4.79 15.56 -5.82
CA THR A 12 5.47 14.51 -6.58
C THR A 12 4.48 13.48 -7.10
N ILE A 13 4.35 13.39 -8.42
CA ILE A 13 3.51 12.39 -9.10
C ILE A 13 4.32 11.09 -9.24
N GLN A 14 3.73 9.96 -8.84
CA GLN A 14 4.37 8.65 -8.96
C GLN A 14 4.34 8.16 -10.43
N GLN A 15 5.28 7.33 -10.86
CA GLN A 15 5.49 7.04 -12.29
C GLN A 15 5.14 5.58 -12.63
N ILE A 16 4.52 5.38 -13.80
CA ILE A 16 4.25 4.07 -14.39
C ILE A 16 4.93 4.01 -15.77
N PRO A 17 5.76 3.00 -16.08
CA PRO A 17 6.16 1.87 -15.22
C PRO A 17 7.03 2.32 -14.03
N GLY A 18 7.01 1.52 -12.96
CA GLY A 18 7.70 1.82 -11.71
C GLY A 18 6.96 1.33 -10.47
N LYS A 19 7.50 1.67 -9.30
CA LYS A 19 6.84 1.46 -8.00
C LYS A 19 5.90 2.63 -7.71
N ILE A 20 4.74 2.29 -7.15
CA ILE A 20 3.84 3.23 -6.50
C ILE A 20 3.90 2.92 -5.01
N GLU A 21 4.65 3.71 -4.25
CA GLU A 21 4.81 3.58 -2.80
C GLU A 21 3.47 3.90 -2.13
N CYS A 22 2.94 2.96 -1.35
CA CYS A 22 1.55 3.01 -0.89
C CYS A 22 1.33 4.08 0.18
N GLU A 23 2.32 4.32 1.01
CA GLU A 23 2.33 5.36 2.04
C GLU A 23 2.38 6.79 1.46
N LEU A 24 2.78 6.92 0.19
CA LEU A 24 2.89 8.19 -0.55
C LEU A 24 1.61 8.48 -1.36
N TYR A 25 0.45 8.10 -0.82
CA TYR A 25 -0.85 8.50 -1.33
C TYR A 25 -1.01 10.04 -1.31
N ASN A 26 -1.93 10.55 -2.10
CA ASN A 26 -2.19 11.98 -2.22
C ASN A 26 -2.50 12.64 -0.86
N GLN A 27 -2.33 13.96 -0.78
CA GLN A 27 -2.75 14.78 0.35
C GLN A 27 -4.14 15.34 0.07
N GLY A 28 -5.04 15.33 1.05
CA GLY A 28 -6.40 15.83 0.86
C GLY A 28 -7.35 15.48 1.99
N GLY A 29 -6.99 14.47 2.79
CA GLY A 29 -7.79 14.02 3.91
C GLY A 29 -8.83 12.97 3.52
N GLU A 30 -9.55 12.55 4.55
CA GLU A 30 -10.63 11.57 4.54
C GLU A 30 -11.74 11.94 3.54
N GLY A 31 -12.20 10.97 2.77
CA GLY A 31 -13.18 11.12 1.69
C GLY A 31 -12.65 11.77 0.40
N ILE A 32 -11.42 12.28 0.40
CA ILE A 32 -10.80 12.93 -0.77
C ILE A 32 -9.63 12.09 -1.29
N ALA A 33 -8.57 11.99 -0.50
CA ALA A 33 -7.33 11.31 -0.88
C ALA A 33 -7.26 9.86 -0.37
N TYR A 34 -8.02 9.56 0.67
CA TYR A 34 -8.20 8.22 1.23
C TYR A 34 -9.58 8.09 1.88
N HIS A 35 -9.96 6.85 2.16
CA HIS A 35 -10.95 6.50 3.17
C HIS A 35 -10.34 5.48 4.10
N ASP A 36 -10.27 5.83 5.38
CA ASP A 36 -9.89 4.94 6.47
C ASP A 36 -11.08 4.81 7.44
N LYS A 37 -11.28 3.63 8.03
CA LYS A 37 -12.40 3.42 8.96
C LYS A 37 -12.20 4.11 10.29
N ASP A 38 -10.97 4.45 10.63
CA ASP A 38 -10.69 5.28 11.76
C ASP A 38 -10.08 6.63 11.35
N SER A 39 -10.11 7.56 12.31
CA SER A 39 -9.56 8.89 12.12
C SER A 39 -8.14 9.01 12.69
N ILE A 40 -7.51 7.91 13.13
CA ILE A 40 -6.27 7.92 13.89
C ILE A 40 -5.32 6.87 13.32
N ASN A 41 -4.22 7.36 12.72
CA ASN A 41 -3.10 6.50 12.35
C ASN A 41 -2.59 5.66 13.54
N ASN A 42 -2.91 4.36 13.52
CA ASN A 42 -2.57 3.34 14.49
C ASN A 42 -1.09 2.98 14.49
N GLY A 43 -0.41 3.21 13.38
CA GLY A 43 1.02 3.00 13.24
C GLY A 43 1.82 4.19 13.76
N SER A 44 1.80 5.31 13.04
CA SER A 44 2.59 6.51 13.30
C SER A 44 1.91 7.41 14.33
N GLY A 45 2.62 7.74 15.41
CA GLY A 45 2.08 8.49 16.54
C GLY A 45 1.40 7.63 17.62
N LYS A 46 0.95 6.41 17.29
CA LYS A 46 0.32 5.47 18.23
C LYS A 46 1.20 4.24 18.54
N LEU A 47 1.33 3.28 17.61
CA LEU A 47 2.25 2.15 17.81
C LEU A 47 3.71 2.63 17.89
N ASN A 48 4.09 3.54 17.01
CA ASN A 48 5.38 4.22 16.99
C ASN A 48 5.18 5.61 17.63
N PRO A 49 5.41 5.79 18.95
CA PRO A 49 5.05 7.03 19.63
C PRO A 49 5.83 8.22 19.08
N ALA A 50 5.16 9.37 18.95
CA ALA A 50 5.79 10.62 18.52
C ALA A 50 6.99 10.95 19.43
N ASN A 51 8.15 11.15 18.82
CA ASN A 51 9.42 11.37 19.52
C ASN A 51 10.36 12.35 18.78
N GLY A 52 9.83 13.11 17.83
CA GLY A 52 10.54 14.04 16.97
C GLY A 52 11.23 13.40 15.76
N THR A 53 11.14 12.08 15.57
CA THR A 53 11.76 11.40 14.42
C THR A 53 10.80 11.27 13.25
N PHE A 54 11.33 11.38 12.04
CA PHE A 54 10.55 11.26 10.81
C PHE A 54 9.82 9.91 10.68
N LEU A 55 10.47 8.81 11.08
CA LEU A 55 9.89 7.47 11.00
C LEU A 55 8.68 7.28 11.94
N ASN A 56 8.70 7.86 13.14
CA ASN A 56 7.58 7.70 14.07
C ASN A 56 6.41 8.64 13.78
N GLU A 57 6.68 9.78 13.13
CA GLU A 57 5.71 10.86 12.95
C GLU A 57 5.20 11.00 11.51
N PHE A 58 5.63 10.12 10.60
CA PHE A 58 5.23 10.17 9.20
C PHE A 58 3.71 10.11 9.05
N ARG A 59 3.12 11.21 8.56
CA ARG A 59 1.67 11.36 8.35
C ARG A 59 0.82 11.02 9.58
N MET A 60 1.36 11.14 10.81
CA MET A 60 0.65 10.80 12.05
C MET A 60 -0.59 11.67 12.35
N LYS A 61 -0.87 12.69 11.52
CA LYS A 61 -2.03 13.59 11.63
C LYS A 61 -3.11 13.28 10.59
N GLU A 62 -2.94 12.21 9.83
CA GLU A 62 -3.90 11.69 8.85
C GLU A 62 -4.50 10.37 9.37
N GLY A 63 -5.58 9.89 8.74
CA GLY A 63 -6.26 8.65 9.14
C GLY A 63 -5.47 7.40 8.77
N VAL A 64 -4.98 7.31 7.51
CA VAL A 64 -4.33 6.10 7.00
C VAL A 64 -3.24 5.56 7.92
N ASP A 65 -3.42 4.32 8.33
CA ASP A 65 -2.51 3.59 9.18
C ASP A 65 -1.17 3.28 8.51
N ILE A 66 -0.09 3.88 9.03
CA ILE A 66 1.26 3.75 8.46
C ILE A 66 2.26 3.40 9.54
N SER A 67 3.05 2.36 9.31
CA SER A 67 4.24 2.04 10.08
C SER A 67 5.42 1.86 9.12
N TYR A 68 6.55 1.42 9.65
CA TYR A 68 7.74 1.10 8.86
C TYR A 68 8.36 -0.21 9.33
N THR A 69 9.06 -0.88 8.41
CA THR A 69 9.78 -2.13 8.63
C THR A 69 10.93 -1.94 9.61
N LYS A 70 11.11 -2.89 10.52
CA LYS A 70 12.05 -2.81 11.64
C LYS A 70 13.02 -3.98 11.62
N ALA A 71 14.25 -3.70 12.05
CA ALA A 71 15.24 -4.72 12.37
C ALA A 71 14.89 -5.43 13.70
N ASN A 72 15.86 -6.14 14.29
CA ASN A 72 15.76 -6.78 15.61
C ASN A 72 14.68 -7.88 15.70
N ASP A 73 14.61 -8.69 14.66
CA ASP A 73 13.74 -9.85 14.48
C ASP A 73 12.24 -9.52 14.44
N ILE A 74 11.91 -8.29 14.02
CA ILE A 74 10.54 -7.86 13.71
C ILE A 74 10.25 -8.17 12.23
N ASP A 75 10.87 -7.44 11.31
CA ASP A 75 10.69 -7.61 9.85
C ASP A 75 11.91 -8.25 9.17
N ASN A 76 12.96 -8.59 9.92
CA ASN A 76 14.17 -9.24 9.41
C ASN A 76 14.26 -10.71 9.82
N THR A 77 13.20 -11.49 9.59
CA THR A 77 13.15 -12.89 10.04
C THR A 77 13.23 -13.88 8.89
N LYS A 78 13.53 -15.14 9.22
CA LYS A 78 13.55 -16.28 8.28
C LYS A 78 12.16 -16.65 7.73
N TYR A 79 11.09 -16.11 8.30
CA TYR A 79 9.71 -16.39 7.90
C TYR A 79 9.23 -15.50 6.75
N ASN A 80 10.02 -14.47 6.41
CA ASN A 80 9.84 -13.72 5.19
C ASN A 80 10.02 -14.63 3.96
N LYS A 81 9.08 -14.55 3.02
CA LYS A 81 9.23 -15.12 1.68
C LYS A 81 10.16 -14.25 0.83
N VAL A 82 10.11 -12.94 1.04
CA VAL A 82 11.01 -11.93 0.48
C VAL A 82 11.41 -10.97 1.59
N MET A 83 12.71 -10.72 1.76
CA MET A 83 13.19 -9.77 2.76
C MET A 83 12.82 -8.33 2.36
N PRO A 84 12.16 -7.55 3.22
CA PRO A 84 11.91 -6.15 2.94
C PRO A 84 13.19 -5.33 3.13
N GLU A 85 13.23 -4.15 2.52
CA GLU A 85 14.16 -3.11 2.94
C GLU A 85 13.77 -2.63 4.35
N ILE A 86 14.74 -2.43 5.24
CA ILE A 86 14.50 -1.98 6.62
C ILE A 86 14.35 -0.45 6.67
N ASN A 87 13.50 0.05 7.58
CA ASN A 87 13.10 1.45 7.69
C ASN A 87 12.32 1.96 6.47
N LYS A 88 11.58 1.08 5.80
CA LYS A 88 10.62 1.44 4.75
C LYS A 88 9.22 1.50 5.30
N PHE A 89 8.50 2.55 4.95
CA PHE A 89 7.12 2.69 5.34
C PHE A 89 6.23 1.70 4.60
N TYR A 90 5.08 1.42 5.18
CA TYR A 90 4.02 0.66 4.56
C TYR A 90 2.68 1.11 5.15
N VAL A 91 1.64 1.03 4.34
CA VAL A 91 0.26 1.11 4.84
C VAL A 91 -0.06 -0.21 5.52
N GLY A 92 -0.62 -0.19 6.72
CA GLY A 92 -0.96 -1.39 7.50
C GLY A 92 -2.35 -1.28 8.11
N TRP A 93 -2.71 -2.21 8.99
CA TRP A 93 -4.02 -2.24 9.69
C TRP A 93 -5.25 -2.12 8.78
N THR A 94 -5.05 -2.35 7.49
CA THR A 94 -6.07 -2.16 6.46
C THR A 94 -7.35 -2.89 6.82
N GLU A 95 -8.48 -2.32 6.47
CA GLU A 95 -9.79 -2.90 6.64
C GLU A 95 -10.56 -2.98 5.31
N ASN A 96 -11.56 -3.85 5.25
CA ASN A 96 -12.41 -3.93 4.08
C ASN A 96 -13.14 -2.60 3.84
N SER A 97 -13.29 -2.22 2.58
CA SER A 97 -13.87 -0.96 2.08
C SER A 97 -12.97 0.29 2.18
N GLU A 98 -11.77 0.18 2.75
CA GLU A 98 -10.80 1.29 2.74
C GLU A 98 -10.18 1.49 1.35
N TRP A 99 -9.72 2.72 1.09
CA TRP A 99 -9.05 3.05 -0.16
C TRP A 99 -8.07 4.21 -0.03
N ILE A 100 -7.07 4.24 -0.92
CA ILE A 100 -6.07 5.30 -1.01
C ILE A 100 -5.83 5.68 -2.48
N LYS A 101 -5.71 6.99 -2.75
CA LYS A 101 -5.57 7.54 -4.11
C LYS A 101 -4.19 8.13 -4.36
N TYR A 102 -3.75 8.04 -5.62
CA TYR A 102 -2.49 8.57 -6.11
C TYR A 102 -2.72 9.30 -7.42
N TYR A 103 -1.99 10.39 -7.64
CA TYR A 103 -1.68 10.77 -9.02
C TYR A 103 -0.53 9.93 -9.54
N VAL A 104 -0.76 9.29 -10.68
CA VAL A 104 0.25 8.53 -11.41
C VAL A 104 0.41 9.08 -12.81
N ASN A 105 1.65 9.11 -13.31
CA ASN A 105 1.93 9.48 -14.69
C ASN A 105 2.35 8.22 -15.46
N VAL A 106 1.45 7.73 -16.31
CA VAL A 106 1.71 6.64 -17.23
C VAL A 106 2.50 7.20 -18.40
N LYS A 107 3.76 6.80 -18.52
CA LYS A 107 4.68 7.32 -19.55
C LYS A 107 4.25 6.94 -20.96
N GLU A 108 3.66 5.76 -21.13
CA GLU A 108 3.33 5.17 -22.42
C GLU A 108 2.04 4.35 -22.35
N THR A 109 1.18 4.44 -23.37
CA THR A 109 0.00 3.57 -23.49
C THR A 109 0.46 2.13 -23.68
N GLY A 110 -0.12 1.17 -22.97
CA GLY A 110 0.25 -0.24 -23.09
C GLY A 110 -0.40 -1.14 -22.06
N ASN A 111 -0.02 -2.41 -22.09
CA ASN A 111 -0.36 -3.38 -21.07
C ASN A 111 0.74 -3.38 -20.00
N TYR A 112 0.31 -3.51 -18.74
CA TYR A 112 1.20 -3.51 -17.58
C TYR A 112 0.82 -4.65 -16.66
N SER A 113 1.79 -5.42 -16.18
CA SER A 113 1.56 -6.30 -15.03
C SER A 113 1.58 -5.48 -13.74
N VAL A 114 0.72 -5.85 -12.80
CA VAL A 114 0.63 -5.24 -11.47
C VAL A 114 1.17 -6.21 -10.44
N GLY A 115 2.32 -5.89 -9.84
CA GLY A 115 2.84 -6.58 -8.66
C GLY A 115 2.50 -5.86 -7.36
N LEU A 116 2.72 -6.53 -6.23
CA LEU A 116 2.50 -5.99 -4.89
C LEU A 116 3.57 -6.53 -3.93
N MET A 117 4.17 -5.66 -3.11
CA MET A 117 4.99 -6.01 -1.95
C MET A 117 4.15 -5.85 -0.67
N TYR A 118 3.98 -6.94 0.08
CA TYR A 118 2.96 -6.99 1.13
C TYR A 118 3.26 -8.00 2.26
N THR A 119 2.46 -7.91 3.32
CA THR A 119 2.18 -9.00 4.27
C THR A 119 0.67 -9.25 4.35
N ALA A 120 0.25 -10.46 4.70
CA ALA A 120 -1.17 -10.79 4.85
C ALA A 120 -1.36 -11.96 5.84
N ASN A 121 -1.93 -11.70 7.02
CA ASN A 121 -2.14 -12.76 8.02
C ASN A 121 -3.25 -13.76 7.61
N GLY A 122 -4.07 -13.42 6.62
CA GLY A 122 -5.04 -14.29 5.96
C GLY A 122 -5.08 -13.99 4.46
N ASP A 123 -5.85 -14.76 3.70
CA ASP A 123 -6.14 -14.38 2.31
C ASP A 123 -7.00 -13.10 2.31
N GLY A 124 -6.75 -12.20 1.36
CA GLY A 124 -7.52 -10.97 1.17
C GLY A 124 -7.69 -10.61 -0.30
N LEU A 125 -8.51 -9.60 -0.56
CA LEU A 125 -8.77 -9.08 -1.91
C LEU A 125 -8.49 -7.58 -1.96
N ILE A 126 -7.85 -7.15 -3.04
CA ILE A 126 -7.73 -5.74 -3.42
C ILE A 126 -8.34 -5.50 -4.81
N SER A 127 -8.61 -4.24 -5.14
CA SER A 127 -8.94 -3.82 -6.51
C SER A 127 -8.25 -2.50 -6.84
N LEU A 128 -8.16 -2.23 -8.14
CA LEU A 128 -7.57 -1.01 -8.68
C LEU A 128 -8.54 -0.30 -9.62
N ASP A 129 -8.63 1.02 -9.44
CA ASP A 129 -9.34 1.92 -10.33
C ASP A 129 -8.38 2.89 -11.01
N ILE A 130 -8.69 3.26 -12.26
CA ILE A 130 -8.07 4.38 -12.96
C ILE A 130 -9.16 5.40 -13.31
N ASP A 131 -8.97 6.63 -12.85
CA ASP A 131 -9.92 7.74 -13.02
C ASP A 131 -11.35 7.38 -12.57
N GLY A 132 -11.44 6.67 -11.44
CA GLY A 132 -12.72 6.23 -10.86
C GLY A 132 -13.42 5.10 -11.62
N LYS A 133 -12.69 4.38 -12.48
CA LYS A 133 -13.21 3.21 -13.20
C LYS A 133 -12.39 1.97 -12.85
N PRO A 134 -13.02 0.82 -12.55
CA PRO A 134 -12.32 -0.42 -12.31
C PRO A 134 -11.44 -0.82 -13.50
N VAL A 135 -10.19 -1.14 -13.21
CA VAL A 135 -9.25 -1.74 -14.19
C VAL A 135 -8.82 -3.15 -13.80
N ALA A 136 -8.94 -3.50 -12.51
CA ALA A 136 -8.62 -4.81 -12.00
C ALA A 136 -9.41 -5.07 -10.70
N GLU A 137 -10.22 -6.12 -10.68
CA GLU A 137 -11.12 -6.45 -9.57
C GLU A 137 -10.75 -7.80 -8.96
N ASN A 138 -11.06 -8.00 -7.67
CA ASN A 138 -10.88 -9.27 -6.95
C ASN A 138 -9.44 -9.84 -7.04
N LEU A 139 -8.44 -8.97 -6.90
CA LEU A 139 -7.04 -9.36 -6.93
C LEU A 139 -6.70 -10.07 -5.62
N LYS A 140 -6.47 -11.39 -5.71
CA LYS A 140 -6.17 -12.21 -4.54
C LYS A 140 -4.78 -11.92 -3.98
N VAL A 141 -4.75 -11.45 -2.74
CA VAL A 141 -3.55 -11.36 -1.92
C VAL A 141 -3.49 -12.62 -1.05
N VAL A 142 -2.51 -13.48 -1.32
CA VAL A 142 -2.39 -14.79 -0.66
C VAL A 142 -1.71 -14.63 0.69
N SER A 143 -2.22 -15.32 1.70
CA SER A 143 -1.67 -15.29 3.05
C SER A 143 -0.14 -15.55 3.10
N THR A 144 0.52 -14.78 3.95
CA THR A 144 1.92 -14.96 4.36
C THR A 144 2.06 -15.59 5.75
N PHE A 145 0.96 -16.03 6.35
CA PHE A 145 0.96 -16.80 7.59
C PHE A 145 1.91 -18.01 7.51
N ASP A 146 2.69 -18.22 8.57
CA ASP A 146 3.53 -19.41 8.73
C ASP A 146 3.20 -20.10 10.07
N PRO A 147 2.70 -21.34 10.06
CA PRO A 147 2.39 -22.06 11.31
C PRO A 147 3.63 -22.39 12.15
N ASN A 148 4.84 -22.29 11.60
CA ASN A 148 6.09 -22.52 12.31
C ASN A 148 6.65 -21.26 12.99
N GLU A 149 5.98 -20.12 12.86
CA GLU A 149 6.32 -18.89 13.58
C GLU A 149 5.74 -18.95 15.01
N PRO A 150 6.58 -19.07 16.06
CA PRO A 150 6.10 -19.16 17.45
C PRO A 150 5.59 -17.83 18.02
N VAL A 151 5.90 -16.69 17.41
CA VAL A 151 5.55 -15.36 17.88
C VAL A 151 4.27 -14.90 17.19
N ALA A 152 3.13 -14.99 17.89
CA ALA A 152 1.80 -14.75 17.33
C ALA A 152 1.65 -13.37 16.64
N TRP A 153 2.19 -12.30 17.22
CA TRP A 153 2.09 -10.96 16.62
C TRP A 153 2.96 -10.79 15.36
N ARG A 154 3.93 -11.67 15.13
CA ARG A 154 4.85 -11.55 13.99
C ARG A 154 4.29 -12.10 12.68
N GLN A 155 3.12 -12.73 12.72
CA GLN A 155 2.42 -13.20 11.51
C GLN A 155 2.09 -12.05 10.53
N TRP A 156 1.97 -10.80 11.02
CA TRP A 156 1.79 -9.61 10.18
C TRP A 156 3.10 -9.05 9.60
N HIS A 157 4.24 -9.67 9.88
CA HIS A 157 5.58 -9.23 9.48
C HIS A 157 6.30 -10.28 8.62
N HIS A 158 5.56 -11.18 7.98
CA HIS A 158 6.08 -12.10 6.97
C HIS A 158 5.87 -11.49 5.58
N TRP A 159 6.93 -10.93 5.01
CA TRP A 159 6.90 -10.20 3.75
C TRP A 159 6.96 -11.12 2.54
N ASN A 160 6.21 -10.74 1.52
CA ASN A 160 6.17 -11.43 0.24
C ASN A 160 6.00 -10.43 -0.91
N LYS A 161 6.39 -10.86 -2.10
CA LYS A 161 6.17 -10.12 -3.33
C LYS A 161 5.37 -10.94 -4.32
N ALA A 162 4.18 -10.47 -4.67
CA ALA A 162 3.45 -10.98 -5.82
C ALA A 162 3.98 -10.28 -7.07
N GLU A 163 4.61 -11.04 -7.98
CA GLU A 163 5.20 -10.46 -9.20
C GLU A 163 4.15 -9.98 -10.21
N SER A 164 2.95 -10.58 -10.20
CA SER A 164 1.84 -10.20 -11.08
C SER A 164 0.52 -10.72 -10.52
N LEU A 165 -0.31 -9.81 -9.98
CA LEU A 165 -1.69 -10.08 -9.57
C LEU A 165 -2.67 -9.94 -10.74
N ALA A 166 -2.37 -9.06 -11.70
CA ALA A 166 -3.18 -8.83 -12.89
C ALA A 166 -2.35 -8.22 -14.03
N GLU A 167 -2.94 -8.20 -15.22
CA GLU A 167 -2.51 -7.35 -16.33
C GLU A 167 -3.59 -6.31 -16.62
N VAL A 168 -3.18 -5.04 -16.71
CA VAL A 168 -4.07 -3.90 -16.94
C VAL A 168 -3.63 -3.11 -18.16
N LYS A 169 -4.60 -2.55 -18.89
CA LYS A 169 -4.33 -1.66 -20.01
C LYS A 169 -4.44 -0.21 -19.54
N LEU A 170 -3.35 0.55 -19.69
CA LEU A 170 -3.27 1.95 -19.27
C LEU A 170 -3.01 2.85 -20.47
N THR A 171 -3.58 4.05 -20.44
CA THR A 171 -3.30 5.11 -21.42
C THR A 171 -2.18 6.01 -20.93
N LYS A 172 -1.39 6.57 -21.85
CA LYS A 172 -0.39 7.60 -21.53
C LYS A 172 -1.07 8.84 -20.94
N GLY A 173 -0.53 9.35 -19.84
CA GLY A 173 -1.00 10.58 -19.21
C GLY A 173 -0.99 10.51 -17.70
N ILE A 174 -1.44 11.62 -17.09
CA ILE A 174 -1.66 11.69 -15.65
C ILE A 174 -3.06 11.16 -15.35
N HIS A 175 -3.13 10.18 -14.45
CA HIS A 175 -4.33 9.50 -14.02
C HIS A 175 -4.44 9.53 -12.50
N THR A 176 -5.66 9.35 -11.99
CA THR A 176 -5.87 8.97 -10.59
C THR A 176 -5.88 7.45 -10.51
N LEU A 177 -4.96 6.87 -9.75
CA LEU A 177 -5.00 5.46 -9.35
C LEU A 177 -5.67 5.39 -7.97
N THR A 178 -6.64 4.51 -7.79
CA THR A 178 -7.16 4.16 -6.47
C THR A 178 -6.82 2.71 -6.17
N LEU A 179 -6.22 2.45 -5.00
CA LEU A 179 -6.07 1.11 -4.43
C LEU A 179 -7.16 0.92 -3.38
N HIS A 180 -7.94 -0.14 -3.52
CA HIS A 180 -8.98 -0.52 -2.56
C HIS A 180 -8.61 -1.80 -1.82
N THR A 181 -8.88 -1.83 -0.52
CA THR A 181 -8.92 -3.06 0.27
C THR A 181 -10.36 -3.56 0.26
N VAL A 182 -10.62 -4.68 -0.43
CA VAL A 182 -11.98 -5.11 -0.78
C VAL A 182 -12.54 -6.09 0.24
N GLU A 183 -11.88 -7.22 0.43
CA GLU A 183 -12.27 -8.24 1.40
C GLU A 183 -11.08 -8.61 2.27
N HIS A 184 -11.36 -8.86 3.54
CA HIS A 184 -10.39 -9.26 4.56
C HIS A 184 -9.17 -8.34 4.60
N GLY A 185 -9.19 -7.36 5.51
CA GLY A 185 -8.06 -6.49 5.78
C GLY A 185 -6.89 -7.19 6.48
N ASN A 186 -6.22 -6.52 7.41
CA ASN A 186 -5.03 -7.02 8.11
C ASN A 186 -3.87 -7.35 7.16
N MET A 187 -3.78 -6.61 6.06
CA MET A 187 -2.68 -6.65 5.12
C MET A 187 -1.81 -5.40 5.29
N ASN A 188 -0.51 -5.55 5.05
CA ASN A 188 0.40 -4.41 4.91
C ASN A 188 0.78 -4.25 3.43
N TYR A 189 0.80 -3.03 2.91
CA TYR A 189 1.20 -2.69 1.54
C TYR A 189 2.41 -1.76 1.58
N ASP A 190 3.55 -2.21 1.03
CA ASP A 190 4.74 -1.38 0.80
C ASP A 190 4.56 -0.63 -0.52
N TYR A 191 4.56 -1.35 -1.66
CA TYR A 191 4.30 -0.74 -2.96
C TYR A 191 3.54 -1.63 -3.92
N LEU A 192 2.84 -1.00 -4.87
CA LEU A 192 2.46 -1.61 -6.14
C LEU A 192 3.62 -1.48 -7.14
N GLU A 193 3.81 -2.46 -8.02
CA GLU A 193 4.84 -2.40 -9.07
C GLU A 193 4.21 -2.60 -10.45
N PHE A 194 4.29 -1.59 -11.30
CA PHE A 194 3.80 -1.67 -12.68
C PHE A 194 4.97 -1.91 -13.62
N LYS A 195 4.98 -3.07 -14.30
CA LYS A 195 5.97 -3.40 -15.33
C LYS A 195 5.27 -3.45 -16.69
N LYS A 196 5.82 -2.72 -17.67
CA LYS A 196 5.30 -2.76 -19.04
C LYS A 196 5.49 -4.16 -19.61
N ARG A 197 4.47 -4.67 -20.30
CA ARG A 197 4.49 -5.94 -21.03
C ARG A 197 4.82 -5.72 -22.51
#